data_AF-A0A258GU19-F1
#
_entry.id   AF-A0A258GU19-F1
#
_cell.length_a   1.000
_cell.length_b   1.000
_cell.length_c   1.000
_cell.angle_alpha   90.00
_cell.angle_beta   90.00
_cell.angle_gamma   90.00
#
_symmetry.space_group_name_H-M   'P 1'
#
loop_
_entity.id
_entity.type
_entity.pdbx_description
1 polymer ?
#
loop_
_entity_poly.entity_id
_entity_poly.type
_entity_poly.pdbx_seq_one_letter_code
_entity_poly.pdbx_strand_id
1 'polypeptide(L)'
;MLRQLLKRKTVMRSFVWGWCVALTLLVAGPAQAQREVANAPDPWVHAATGAKLPVSVAGFQRTRVSEYSDDGRDASASYVLRREGGFVSVTLYIYPAAAGLTCVQTFADGQAQIVRRGGVRLIREARDLPPSGRGTPVAHYARYAIPAGTMGEGIPALTSDLYLHCPAGSGFLVKYRASGTEGFEFGPDVTRLIRSIAWPAALAD
;
A
#
# COMPACT_ATOMS: atom_id res chain seq x y z
N MET A 1 27.05 -32.58 -57.47
CA MET A 1 26.69 -31.48 -58.40
C MET A 1 26.46 -30.22 -57.58
N LEU A 2 27.44 -29.31 -57.55
CA LEU A 2 27.49 -28.02 -58.29
C LEU A 2 26.72 -26.90 -57.54
N ARG A 3 27.37 -26.12 -56.65
CA ARG A 3 28.02 -24.81 -56.89
C ARG A 3 27.10 -23.71 -57.45
N GLN A 4 26.91 -22.62 -56.68
CA GLN A 4 27.15 -21.19 -57.05
C GLN A 4 26.59 -20.31 -55.90
N LEU A 5 27.38 -19.67 -55.01
CA LEU A 5 28.31 -18.55 -55.18
C LEU A 5 27.76 -17.40 -56.02
N LEU A 6 27.23 -16.36 -55.36
CA LEU A 6 27.31 -14.97 -55.86
C LEU A 6 27.49 -13.98 -54.70
N LYS A 7 28.74 -13.51 -54.61
CA LYS A 7 29.21 -12.36 -53.84
C LYS A 7 28.56 -11.08 -54.39
N ARG A 8 28.12 -10.17 -53.52
CA ARG A 8 28.14 -8.73 -53.84
C ARG A 8 28.93 -7.97 -52.79
N LYS A 9 29.97 -7.30 -53.29
CA LYS A 9 30.90 -6.42 -52.60
C LYS A 9 30.38 -4.98 -52.64
N THR A 10 30.81 -4.20 -51.65
CA THR A 10 31.02 -2.72 -51.65
C THR A 10 29.75 -1.86 -51.77
N VAL A 11 29.57 -0.76 -51.03
CA VAL A 11 30.47 0.39 -50.90
C VAL A 11 30.31 1.04 -49.51
N MET A 12 31.47 1.30 -48.90
CA MET A 12 31.68 2.14 -47.73
C MET A 12 31.46 3.61 -48.13
N ARG A 13 30.49 4.29 -47.52
CA ARG A 13 30.39 5.75 -47.55
C ARG A 13 30.42 6.27 -46.12
N SER A 14 31.59 6.79 -45.77
CA SER A 14 31.87 7.55 -44.57
C SER A 14 30.87 8.70 -44.44
N PHE A 15 29.97 8.60 -43.46
CA PHE A 15 29.14 9.72 -43.03
C PHE A 15 29.67 10.22 -41.69
N VAL A 16 30.37 11.34 -41.82
CA VAL A 16 30.85 12.30 -40.83
C VAL A 16 30.28 12.11 -39.42
N TRP A 17 31.19 11.70 -38.54
CA TRP A 17 31.12 11.87 -37.09
C TRP A 17 30.86 13.33 -36.72
N GLY A 18 29.73 13.57 -36.06
CA GLY A 18 29.37 14.89 -35.54
C GLY A 18 28.19 14.78 -34.59
N TRP A 19 28.26 13.85 -33.63
CA TRP A 19 27.25 13.74 -32.57
C TRP A 19 27.79 14.43 -31.32
N CYS A 20 27.32 15.64 -31.07
CA CYS A 20 27.38 16.29 -29.77
C CYS A 20 26.71 15.35 -28.75
N VAL A 21 27.53 14.67 -27.93
CA VAL A 21 27.07 13.95 -26.75
C VAL A 21 26.65 15.01 -25.72
N ALA A 22 25.40 15.47 -25.82
CA ALA A 22 24.77 16.25 -24.79
C ALA A 22 24.54 15.33 -23.59
N LEU A 23 25.48 15.38 -22.65
CA LEU A 23 25.44 14.68 -21.37
C LEU A 23 24.24 15.19 -20.57
N THR A 24 23.10 14.52 -20.72
CA THR A 24 21.92 14.75 -19.87
C THR A 24 22.28 14.24 -18.49
N LEU A 25 22.69 15.16 -17.61
CA LEU A 25 22.80 14.93 -16.18
C LEU A 25 21.39 14.60 -15.68
N LEU A 26 21.05 13.31 -15.71
CA LEU A 26 19.96 12.75 -14.95
C LEU A 26 20.32 12.98 -13.49
N VAL A 27 19.85 14.10 -12.94
CA VAL A 27 19.81 14.31 -11.50
C VAL A 27 18.84 13.27 -10.97
N ALA A 28 19.37 12.11 -10.60
CA ALA A 28 18.66 11.15 -9.78
C ALA A 28 18.36 11.88 -8.47
N GLY A 29 17.16 12.46 -8.37
CA GLY A 29 16.68 13.01 -7.12
C GLY A 29 16.76 11.91 -6.06
N PRO A 30 17.08 12.25 -4.80
CA PRO A 30 17.11 11.26 -3.74
C PRO A 30 15.73 10.58 -3.73
N ALA A 31 15.72 9.29 -4.02
CA ALA A 31 14.56 8.48 -3.70
C ALA A 31 14.35 8.69 -2.20
N GLN A 32 13.22 9.28 -1.81
CA GLN A 32 12.87 9.37 -0.39
C GLN A 32 12.86 7.94 0.13
N ALA A 33 13.91 7.60 0.87
CA ALA A 33 14.20 6.23 1.21
C ALA A 33 13.18 5.84 2.26
N GLN A 34 12.26 4.94 1.90
CA GLN A 34 11.42 4.26 2.88
C GLN A 34 12.35 3.70 3.96
N ARG A 35 12.14 4.14 5.20
CA ARG A 35 12.94 3.73 6.35
C ARG A 35 12.14 2.82 7.24
N GLU A 36 12.64 1.62 7.49
CA GLU A 36 12.10 0.77 8.56
C GLU A 36 12.58 1.30 9.92
N VAL A 37 11.66 1.50 10.86
CA VAL A 37 11.98 1.93 12.22
C VAL A 37 12.44 0.72 13.02
N ALA A 38 13.75 0.51 13.07
CA ALA A 38 14.34 -0.57 13.85
C ALA A 38 13.95 -0.43 15.34
N ASN A 39 13.50 -1.54 15.95
CA ASN A 39 13.12 -1.59 17.36
C ASN A 39 12.08 -0.53 17.77
N ALA A 40 11.07 -0.30 16.93
CA ALA A 40 10.02 0.69 17.21
C ALA A 40 9.41 0.50 18.62
N PRO A 41 9.29 1.57 19.43
CA PRO A 41 8.81 1.50 20.82
C PRO A 41 7.38 0.96 20.96
N ASP A 42 6.99 0.57 22.17
CA ASP A 42 5.62 0.17 22.49
C ASP A 42 4.94 1.15 23.49
N PRO A 43 3.87 1.84 23.08
CA PRO A 43 3.36 1.93 21.71
C PRO A 43 4.31 2.75 20.83
N TRP A 44 4.24 2.54 19.51
CA TRP A 44 4.85 3.47 18.57
C TRP A 44 3.88 4.62 18.36
N VAL A 45 4.39 5.85 18.40
CA VAL A 45 3.56 7.05 18.33
C VAL A 45 3.81 7.75 17.01
N HIS A 46 2.77 7.90 16.20
CA HIS A 46 2.86 8.61 14.93
C HIS A 46 3.20 10.08 15.16
N ALA A 47 4.32 10.54 14.59
CA ALA A 47 4.96 11.81 14.96
C ALA A 47 4.03 13.03 14.83
N ALA A 48 3.24 13.11 13.75
CA ALA A 48 2.39 14.26 13.52
C ALA A 48 1.03 14.23 14.23
N THR A 49 0.48 13.05 14.46
CA THR A 49 -0.92 12.92 14.90
C THR A 49 -1.04 12.49 16.35
N GLY A 50 0.03 11.92 16.92
CA GLY A 50 0.02 11.33 18.26
C GLY A 50 -0.70 9.98 18.32
N ALA A 51 -1.08 9.39 17.18
CA ALA A 51 -1.73 8.09 17.16
C ALA A 51 -0.82 7.01 17.75
N LYS A 52 -1.32 6.25 18.72
CA LYS A 52 -0.57 5.23 19.45
C LYS A 52 -0.88 3.86 18.87
N LEU A 53 0.12 3.23 18.29
CA LEU A 53 0.04 1.92 17.65
C LEU A 53 0.77 0.91 18.55
N PRO A 54 0.07 0.08 19.35
CA PRO A 54 0.72 -0.88 20.26
C PRO A 54 1.48 -1.99 19.53
N VAL A 55 2.41 -2.64 20.22
CA VAL A 55 3.09 -3.82 19.67
C VAL A 55 2.14 -5.02 19.54
N SER A 56 1.11 -5.10 20.39
CA SER A 56 0.04 -6.10 20.32
C SER A 56 -1.31 -5.47 20.62
N VAL A 57 -2.33 -5.77 19.81
CA VAL A 57 -3.68 -5.21 19.95
C VAL A 57 -4.70 -6.13 19.30
N ALA A 58 -5.79 -6.43 20.00
CA ALA A 58 -6.86 -7.32 19.51
C ALA A 58 -6.36 -8.71 19.01
N GLY A 59 -5.26 -9.21 19.58
CA GLY A 59 -4.63 -10.47 19.18
C GLY A 59 -3.72 -10.37 17.94
N PHE A 60 -3.65 -9.20 17.30
CA PHE A 60 -2.65 -8.94 16.28
C PHE A 60 -1.29 -8.61 16.91
N GLN A 61 -0.22 -9.02 16.24
CA GLN A 61 1.15 -8.65 16.57
C GLN A 61 1.68 -7.67 15.53
N ARG A 62 2.19 -6.52 15.96
CA ARG A 62 2.89 -5.57 15.09
C ARG A 62 4.23 -6.16 14.67
N THR A 63 4.44 -6.26 13.37
CA THR A 63 5.64 -6.89 12.78
C THR A 63 6.61 -5.88 12.19
N ARG A 64 6.12 -4.70 11.78
CA ARG A 64 6.95 -3.67 11.14
C ARG A 64 6.36 -2.29 11.37
N VAL A 65 7.23 -1.29 11.46
CA VAL A 65 6.89 0.13 11.28
C VAL A 65 7.76 0.69 10.17
N SER A 66 7.15 1.35 9.20
CA SER A 66 7.86 2.00 8.09
C SER A 66 7.51 3.48 8.06
N GLU A 67 8.51 4.34 7.89
CA GLU A 67 8.35 5.77 7.63
C GLU A 67 8.71 6.05 6.17
N TYR A 68 7.88 6.85 5.52
CA TYR A 68 8.01 7.26 4.12
C TYR A 68 8.43 8.72 3.99
N SER A 69 8.46 9.46 5.10
CA SER A 69 9.03 10.80 5.21
C SER A 69 10.06 10.87 6.34
N ASP A 70 11.07 11.74 6.20
CA ASP A 70 12.18 11.86 7.17
C ASP A 70 11.72 12.32 8.56
N ASP A 71 10.56 12.97 8.64
CA ASP A 71 9.94 13.47 9.87
C ASP A 71 8.85 12.53 10.43
N GLY A 72 8.67 11.33 9.85
CA GLY A 72 7.74 10.32 10.32
C GLY A 72 6.25 10.70 10.23
N ARG A 73 5.92 11.70 9.39
CA ARG A 73 4.54 12.15 9.15
C ARG A 73 3.78 11.27 8.16
N ASP A 74 4.50 10.62 7.26
CA ASP A 74 3.95 9.55 6.42
C ASP A 74 4.55 8.24 6.92
N ALA A 75 3.70 7.37 7.47
CA ALA A 75 4.16 6.13 8.05
C ALA A 75 3.10 5.03 8.00
N SER A 76 3.55 3.81 8.24
CA SER A 76 2.68 2.66 8.39
C SER A 76 3.14 1.72 9.50
N ALA A 77 2.20 0.99 10.07
CA ALA A 77 2.46 -0.16 10.93
C ALA A 77 1.82 -1.41 10.31
N SER A 78 2.59 -2.48 10.22
CA SER A 78 2.10 -3.79 9.79
C SER A 78 1.81 -4.66 10.99
N TYR A 79 0.68 -5.36 10.94
CA TYR A 79 0.18 -6.27 11.95
C TYR A 79 -0.15 -7.61 11.32
N VAL A 80 0.06 -8.69 12.07
CA VAL A 80 -0.32 -10.05 11.63
C VAL A 80 -1.12 -10.71 12.72
N LEU A 81 -2.20 -11.38 12.32
CA LEU A 81 -2.94 -12.33 13.14
C LEU A 81 -2.83 -13.71 12.49
N ARG A 82 -2.44 -14.72 13.27
CA ARG A 82 -2.40 -16.12 12.87
C ARG A 82 -3.31 -16.93 13.79
N ARG A 83 -4.15 -17.79 13.22
CA ARG A 83 -5.00 -18.73 13.94
C ARG A 83 -5.10 -20.04 13.16
N GLU A 84 -5.78 -21.03 13.72
CA GLU A 84 -6.19 -22.20 12.95
C GLU A 84 -7.01 -21.76 11.73
N GLY A 85 -6.74 -22.36 10.57
CA GLY A 85 -7.44 -22.05 9.32
C GLY A 85 -6.88 -20.88 8.50
N GLY A 86 -5.92 -20.08 9.01
CA GLY A 86 -5.27 -19.08 8.17
C GLY A 86 -4.55 -17.95 8.90
N PHE A 87 -4.25 -16.91 8.14
CA PHE A 87 -3.68 -15.67 8.66
C PHE A 87 -4.30 -14.47 7.96
N VAL A 88 -4.19 -13.31 8.60
CA VAL A 88 -4.42 -12.01 7.99
C VAL A 88 -3.24 -11.10 8.31
N SER A 89 -2.75 -10.41 7.28
CA SER A 89 -1.78 -9.32 7.41
C SER A 89 -2.50 -8.01 7.17
N VAL A 90 -2.26 -7.02 8.02
CA VAL A 90 -2.86 -5.68 7.94
C VAL A 90 -1.73 -4.66 7.91
N THR A 91 -1.68 -3.81 6.90
CA THR A 91 -0.83 -2.62 6.91
C THR A 91 -1.72 -1.40 7.10
N LEU A 92 -1.53 -0.72 8.23
CA LEU A 92 -2.22 0.51 8.60
C LEU A 92 -1.33 1.70 8.28
N TYR A 93 -1.82 2.63 7.48
CA TYR A 93 -1.12 3.84 7.04
C TYR A 93 -1.76 5.06 7.70
N ILE A 94 -0.90 5.98 8.15
CA ILE A 94 -1.27 7.33 8.59
C ILE A 94 -0.37 8.27 7.79
N TYR A 95 -0.96 9.12 6.95
CA TYR A 95 -0.19 9.93 6.01
C TYR A 95 -0.94 11.25 5.69
N PRO A 96 -0.22 12.31 5.31
CA PRO A 96 -0.84 13.59 5.00
C PRO A 96 -1.77 13.48 3.78
N ALA A 97 -2.86 14.23 3.81
CA ALA A 97 -3.71 14.39 2.64
C ALA A 97 -2.95 15.13 1.52
N ALA A 98 -2.93 14.57 0.32
CA ALA A 98 -2.28 15.20 -0.82
C ALA A 98 -3.07 16.45 -1.27
N ALA A 99 -2.36 17.55 -1.51
CA ALA A 99 -2.98 18.77 -2.01
C ALA A 99 -3.67 18.51 -3.35
N GLY A 100 -4.91 18.96 -3.49
CA GLY A 100 -5.71 18.83 -4.71
C GLY A 100 -6.34 17.46 -4.96
N LEU A 101 -6.12 16.46 -4.09
CA LEU A 101 -6.82 15.18 -4.17
C LEU A 101 -7.97 15.10 -3.17
N THR A 102 -9.13 14.68 -3.66
CA THR A 102 -10.28 14.35 -2.81
C THR A 102 -10.10 12.98 -2.14
N CYS A 103 -10.87 12.72 -1.10
CA CYS A 103 -10.92 11.40 -0.46
C CYS A 103 -11.30 10.29 -1.46
N VAL A 104 -12.28 10.57 -2.33
CA VAL A 104 -12.76 9.63 -3.36
C VAL A 104 -11.65 9.30 -4.35
N GLN A 105 -10.92 10.31 -4.85
CA GLN A 105 -9.79 10.08 -5.75
C GLN A 105 -8.68 9.28 -5.09
N THR A 106 -8.34 9.61 -3.84
CA THR A 106 -7.33 8.88 -3.07
C THR A 106 -7.73 7.40 -2.87
N PHE A 107 -9.01 7.14 -2.61
CA PHE A 107 -9.52 5.77 -2.53
C PHE A 107 -9.43 5.06 -3.86
N ALA A 108 -9.90 5.68 -4.95
CA ALA A 108 -9.86 5.13 -6.30
C ALA A 108 -8.43 4.80 -6.75
N ASP A 109 -7.44 5.63 -6.43
CA ASP A 109 -6.02 5.34 -6.68
C ASP A 109 -5.55 4.10 -5.90
N GLY A 110 -6.02 3.97 -4.65
CA GLY A 110 -5.82 2.79 -3.83
C GLY A 110 -6.40 1.52 -4.46
N GLN A 111 -7.59 1.60 -5.06
CA GLN A 111 -8.23 0.50 -5.79
C GLN A 111 -7.44 0.17 -7.06
N ALA A 112 -7.07 1.19 -7.84
CA ALA A 112 -6.30 1.08 -9.07
C ALA A 112 -4.97 0.33 -8.86
N GLN A 113 -4.28 0.60 -7.74
CA GLN A 113 -3.07 -0.13 -7.36
C GLN A 113 -3.29 -1.63 -7.10
N ILE A 114 -4.46 -2.02 -6.57
CA ILE A 114 -4.77 -3.43 -6.30
C ILE A 114 -5.11 -4.14 -7.61
N VAL A 115 -6.01 -3.56 -8.41
CA VAL A 115 -6.50 -4.19 -9.65
C VAL A 115 -5.42 -4.31 -10.74
N ARG A 116 -4.39 -3.45 -10.71
CA ARG A 116 -3.23 -3.53 -11.64
C ARG A 116 -2.47 -4.86 -11.58
N ARG A 117 -2.66 -5.68 -10.54
CA ARG A 117 -1.97 -6.98 -10.38
C ARG A 117 -2.54 -8.09 -11.28
N GLY A 118 -3.63 -7.86 -12.00
CA GLY A 118 -4.25 -8.82 -12.93
C GLY A 118 -5.02 -9.94 -12.21
N GLY A 119 -6.16 -10.35 -12.78
CA GLY A 119 -7.01 -11.41 -12.23
C GLY A 119 -7.77 -11.06 -10.93
N VAL A 120 -7.50 -9.89 -10.33
CA VAL A 120 -8.21 -9.40 -9.14
C VAL A 120 -9.67 -9.08 -9.48
N ARG A 121 -10.59 -9.52 -8.62
CA ARG A 121 -12.03 -9.26 -8.75
C ARG A 121 -12.55 -8.47 -7.55
N LEU A 122 -13.30 -7.40 -7.81
CA LEU A 122 -14.06 -6.70 -6.77
C LEU A 122 -15.20 -7.60 -6.28
N ILE A 123 -15.26 -7.84 -4.96
CA ILE A 123 -16.33 -8.59 -4.30
C ILE A 123 -17.40 -7.62 -3.78
N ARG A 124 -16.96 -6.54 -3.12
CA ARG A 124 -17.85 -5.57 -2.48
C ARG A 124 -17.20 -4.20 -2.47
N GLU A 125 -18.01 -3.17 -2.66
CA GLU A 125 -17.66 -1.78 -2.38
C GLU A 125 -18.77 -1.17 -1.51
N ALA A 126 -18.40 -0.40 -0.49
CA ALA A 126 -19.32 0.16 0.47
C ALA A 126 -18.75 1.39 1.19
N ARG A 127 -19.59 2.03 2.01
CA ARG A 127 -19.17 2.92 3.08
C ARG A 127 -19.03 2.13 4.37
N ASP A 128 -18.08 2.55 5.22
CA ASP A 128 -17.86 1.97 6.54
C ASP A 128 -17.73 3.06 7.60
N LEU A 129 -17.81 2.68 8.86
CA LEU A 129 -17.66 3.56 10.01
C LEU A 129 -16.22 4.09 10.11
N PRO A 130 -16.01 5.29 10.68
CA PRO A 130 -14.68 5.82 10.94
C PRO A 130 -13.92 4.96 11.98
N PRO A 131 -12.62 5.21 12.22
CA PRO A 131 -11.81 4.36 13.09
C PRO A 131 -12.34 4.19 14.52
N SER A 132 -13.09 5.17 15.06
CA SER A 132 -13.75 5.07 16.36
C SER A 132 -14.87 4.01 16.39
N GLY A 133 -15.40 3.63 15.24
CA GLY A 133 -16.57 2.78 15.09
C GLY A 133 -17.89 3.45 15.47
N ARG A 134 -17.94 4.79 15.56
CA ARG A 134 -19.14 5.57 15.92
C ARG A 134 -19.54 6.52 14.80
N GLY A 135 -20.77 7.02 14.85
CA GLY A 135 -21.27 8.02 13.91
C GLY A 135 -21.79 7.43 12.60
N THR A 136 -21.70 8.21 11.51
CA THR A 136 -22.18 7.82 10.19
C THR A 136 -21.08 7.13 9.38
N PRO A 137 -21.41 6.19 8.49
CA PRO A 137 -20.42 5.56 7.60
C PRO A 137 -19.81 6.57 6.60
N VAL A 138 -18.62 7.08 6.94
CA VAL A 138 -17.88 8.08 6.17
C VAL A 138 -16.55 7.58 5.61
N ALA A 139 -16.13 6.36 5.94
CA ALA A 139 -14.96 5.74 5.33
C ALA A 139 -15.34 5.03 4.02
N HIS A 140 -14.41 4.99 3.06
CA HIS A 140 -14.53 4.17 1.86
C HIS A 140 -14.01 2.76 2.14
N TYR A 141 -14.70 1.75 1.62
CA TYR A 141 -14.33 0.34 1.79
C TYR A 141 -14.52 -0.45 0.51
N ALA A 142 -13.57 -1.32 0.19
CA ALA A 142 -13.70 -2.31 -0.87
C ALA A 142 -13.04 -3.64 -0.47
N ARG A 143 -13.64 -4.75 -0.89
CA ARG A 143 -13.12 -6.12 -0.71
C ARG A 143 -12.89 -6.76 -2.07
N TYR A 144 -11.78 -7.48 -2.19
CA TYR A 144 -11.31 -8.10 -3.41
C TYR A 144 -11.01 -9.58 -3.22
N ALA A 145 -11.27 -10.38 -4.25
CA ALA A 145 -10.72 -11.71 -4.43
C ALA A 145 -9.44 -11.59 -5.25
N ILE A 146 -8.35 -12.18 -4.76
CA ILE A 146 -7.05 -12.23 -5.42
C ILE A 146 -6.75 -13.71 -5.71
N PRO A 147 -6.66 -14.13 -6.98
CA PRO A 147 -6.35 -15.52 -7.32
C PRO A 147 -4.98 -15.98 -6.79
N ALA A 148 -4.82 -17.29 -6.63
CA ALA A 148 -3.53 -17.90 -6.33
C ALA A 148 -2.50 -17.55 -7.42
N GLY A 149 -1.24 -17.36 -7.03
CA GLY A 149 -0.16 -16.98 -7.95
C GLY A 149 -0.09 -15.49 -8.30
N THR A 150 -1.17 -14.70 -8.14
CA THR A 150 -1.17 -13.25 -8.45
C THR A 150 -0.16 -12.46 -7.61
N MET A 151 0.13 -12.93 -6.40
CA MET A 151 1.05 -12.29 -5.45
C MET A 151 2.44 -12.94 -5.43
N GLY A 152 2.72 -13.84 -6.39
CA GLY A 152 3.93 -14.65 -6.46
C GLY A 152 3.61 -16.14 -6.54
N GLU A 153 4.52 -16.91 -7.13
CA GLU A 153 4.41 -18.37 -7.21
C GLU A 153 4.27 -18.99 -5.81
N GLY A 154 3.37 -19.96 -5.68
CA GLY A 154 3.10 -20.65 -4.40
C GLY A 154 2.26 -19.84 -3.40
N ILE A 155 1.91 -18.59 -3.67
CA ILE A 155 1.01 -17.81 -2.80
C ILE A 155 -0.45 -18.24 -3.07
N PRO A 156 -1.21 -18.67 -2.06
CA PRO A 156 -2.59 -19.09 -2.22
C PRO A 156 -3.49 -17.92 -2.63
N ALA A 157 -4.73 -18.22 -3.00
CA ALA A 157 -5.76 -17.20 -3.19
C ALA A 157 -5.98 -16.44 -1.87
N LEU A 158 -6.24 -15.13 -2.00
CA LEU A 158 -6.42 -14.22 -0.88
C LEU A 158 -7.74 -13.45 -1.01
N THR A 159 -8.32 -13.11 0.14
CA THR A 159 -9.28 -12.00 0.24
C THR A 159 -8.54 -10.77 0.73
N SER A 160 -8.78 -9.61 0.10
CA SER A 160 -8.13 -8.36 0.50
C SER A 160 -9.13 -7.23 0.68
N ASP A 161 -9.03 -6.51 1.80
CA ASP A 161 -9.80 -5.32 2.11
C ASP A 161 -8.94 -4.08 1.91
N LEU A 162 -9.54 -3.04 1.34
CA LEU A 162 -9.04 -1.68 1.27
C LEU A 162 -10.03 -0.78 2.02
N TYR A 163 -9.51 0.02 2.94
CA TYR A 163 -10.28 1.00 3.69
C TYR A 163 -9.56 2.34 3.68
N LEU A 164 -10.31 3.43 3.56
CA LEU A 164 -9.80 4.79 3.69
C LEU A 164 -10.79 5.69 4.44
N HIS A 165 -10.32 6.27 5.55
CA HIS A 165 -10.98 7.37 6.25
C HIS A 165 -10.26 8.68 5.98
N CYS A 166 -11.03 9.73 5.68
CA CYS A 166 -10.54 11.07 5.43
C CYS A 166 -11.22 12.06 6.39
N PRO A 167 -10.74 12.15 7.65
CA PRO A 167 -11.35 13.02 8.65
C PRO A 167 -11.24 14.48 8.23
N ALA A 168 -12.37 15.20 8.28
CA ALA A 168 -12.44 16.60 7.89
C ALA A 168 -11.52 17.45 8.77
N GLY A 169 -10.74 18.34 8.15
CA GLY A 169 -9.88 19.30 8.85
C GLY A 169 -8.61 18.74 9.51
N SER A 170 -8.40 17.42 9.51
CA SER A 170 -7.22 16.80 10.13
C SER A 170 -5.92 17.02 9.34
N GLY A 171 -6.02 17.18 8.01
CA GLY A 171 -4.86 17.16 7.10
C GLY A 171 -4.20 15.77 6.96
N PHE A 172 -4.75 14.72 7.55
CA PHE A 172 -4.23 13.36 7.56
C PHE A 172 -5.29 12.34 7.16
N LEU A 173 -4.84 11.23 6.60
CA LEU A 173 -5.68 10.12 6.17
C LEU A 173 -5.33 8.86 6.97
N VAL A 174 -6.33 8.05 7.25
CA VAL A 174 -6.14 6.71 7.84
C VAL A 174 -6.58 5.67 6.83
N LYS A 175 -5.65 4.86 6.35
CA LYS A 175 -5.90 3.80 5.38
C LYS A 175 -5.46 2.47 5.95
N TYR A 176 -6.17 1.38 5.67
CA TYR A 176 -5.58 0.06 5.83
C TYR A 176 -5.74 -0.79 4.58
N ARG A 177 -4.80 -1.71 4.41
CA ARG A 177 -4.94 -2.87 3.54
C ARG A 177 -4.84 -4.11 4.41
N ALA A 178 -5.87 -4.94 4.39
CA ALA A 178 -5.85 -6.24 5.05
C ALA A 178 -5.90 -7.32 3.98
N SER A 179 -5.06 -8.34 4.07
CA SER A 179 -5.11 -9.49 3.17
C SER A 179 -4.97 -10.77 3.97
N GLY A 180 -5.88 -11.71 3.76
CA GLY A 180 -5.87 -13.02 4.40
C GLY A 180 -6.15 -14.14 3.41
N THR A 181 -5.86 -15.37 3.81
CA THR A 181 -6.13 -16.56 2.99
C THR A 181 -7.61 -16.61 2.59
N GLU A 182 -7.91 -17.01 1.35
CA GLU A 182 -9.30 -17.21 0.92
C GLU A 182 -10.03 -18.19 1.86
N GLY A 183 -11.28 -17.87 2.20
CA GLY A 183 -12.08 -18.63 3.17
C GLY A 183 -11.82 -18.29 4.65
N PHE A 184 -10.76 -17.54 4.97
CA PHE A 184 -10.51 -17.06 6.33
C PHE A 184 -11.25 -15.74 6.57
N GLU A 185 -12.35 -15.78 7.34
CA GLU A 185 -13.15 -14.60 7.67
C GLU A 185 -12.47 -13.70 8.71
N PHE A 186 -11.68 -12.74 8.23
CA PHE A 186 -10.93 -11.82 9.10
C PHE A 186 -11.59 -10.45 9.34
N GLY A 187 -12.73 -10.16 8.69
CA GLY A 187 -13.38 -8.85 8.77
C GLY A 187 -13.63 -8.36 10.20
N PRO A 188 -14.30 -9.15 11.06
CA PRO A 188 -14.53 -8.78 12.46
C PRO A 188 -13.25 -8.56 13.27
N ASP A 189 -12.18 -9.30 12.98
CA ASP A 189 -10.88 -9.14 13.66
C ASP A 189 -10.20 -7.84 13.25
N VAL A 190 -10.22 -7.48 11.96
CA VAL A 190 -9.68 -6.20 11.47
C VAL A 190 -10.49 -5.03 12.02
N THR A 191 -11.82 -5.12 12.05
CA THR A 191 -12.66 -4.10 12.70
C THR A 191 -12.30 -3.93 14.18
N ARG A 192 -12.06 -5.03 14.92
CA ARG A 192 -11.65 -4.98 16.32
C ARG A 192 -10.27 -4.34 16.48
N LEU A 193 -9.32 -4.69 15.62
CA LEU A 193 -7.98 -4.07 15.58
C LEU A 193 -8.10 -2.55 15.44
N ILE A 194 -8.80 -2.07 14.41
CA ILE A 194 -8.93 -0.63 14.13
C ILE A 194 -9.60 0.08 15.31
N ARG A 195 -10.67 -0.47 15.88
CA ARG A 195 -11.38 0.15 17.01
C ARG A 195 -10.64 0.10 18.35
N SER A 196 -9.66 -0.79 18.49
CA SER A 196 -8.87 -0.93 19.72
C SER A 196 -7.65 -0.01 19.77
N ILE A 197 -7.32 0.65 18.66
CA ILE A 197 -6.26 1.66 18.60
C ILE A 197 -6.75 2.95 19.29
N ALA A 198 -5.89 3.54 20.12
CA ALA A 198 -6.15 4.82 20.76
C ALA A 198 -5.96 5.97 19.74
N TRP A 199 -6.98 6.18 18.92
CA TRP A 199 -6.98 7.24 17.91
C TRP A 199 -7.05 8.63 18.55
N PRO A 200 -6.24 9.59 18.10
CA PRO A 200 -6.43 11.01 18.40
C PRO A 200 -7.81 11.45 17.89
N ALA A 201 -8.48 12.36 18.62
CA ALA A 201 -9.83 12.82 18.26
C ALA A 201 -9.93 13.31 16.80
N ALA A 202 -8.90 13.99 16.30
CA ALA A 202 -8.84 14.48 14.92
C ALA A 202 -8.81 13.38 13.84
N LEU A 203 -8.54 12.11 14.21
CA LEU A 203 -8.54 10.97 13.29
C LEU A 203 -9.66 9.97 13.55
N ALA A 204 -10.31 10.05 14.72
CA ALA A 204 -11.19 9.01 15.21
C ALA A 204 -12.55 9.00 14.51
N ASP A 205 -13.08 10.17 14.17
CA ASP A 205 -14.44 10.38 13.66
C ASP A 205 -14.46 10.98 12.25
#